data_AF-A0AAV9EI50-F1
#
_entry.id   AF-A0AAV9EI50-F1
#
_cell.length_a   1.000
_cell.length_b   1.000
_cell.length_c   1.000
_cell.angle_alpha   90.00
_cell.angle_beta   90.00
_cell.angle_gamma   90.00
#
_symmetry.space_group_name_H-M   'P 1'
#
loop_
_entity.id
_entity.type
_entity.pdbx_description
1 polymer ?
#
loop_
_entity_poly.entity_id
_entity_poly.type
_entity_poly.pdbx_seq_one_letter_code
_entity_poly.pdbx_strand_id
1 'polypeptide(L)'
;MRESDPLYAATVRIDSSGEANFMELLCFMYGGKLSSATTKNFVALLDFMFLADKFDVISCVGVCGHFLCYFPMTMESALRYLEIPPHILMRRGIQSLVKRPGNS
;
A
#
# COMPACT_ATOMS: atom_id res chain seq x y z
N MET A 1 -30.73 -8.50 -19.50
CA MET A 1 -29.43 -7.95 -19.09
C MET A 1 -28.93 -7.01 -20.18
N ARG A 2 -28.94 -5.70 -19.95
CA ARG A 2 -28.20 -4.73 -20.75
C ARG A 2 -27.02 -4.31 -19.88
N GLU A 3 -25.88 -4.96 -20.10
CA GLU A 3 -24.70 -4.85 -19.24
C GLU A 3 -23.62 -3.99 -19.92
N SER A 4 -24.02 -2.92 -20.61
CA SER A 4 -23.11 -2.03 -21.33
C SER A 4 -23.71 -0.65 -21.54
N ASP A 5 -24.07 0.02 -20.45
CA ASP A 5 -24.27 1.47 -20.46
C ASP A 5 -22.89 2.15 -20.30
N PRO A 6 -22.50 3.08 -21.19
CA PRO A 6 -21.23 3.81 -21.07
C PRO A 6 -21.12 4.66 -19.78
N LEU A 7 -22.18 4.75 -18.98
CA LEU A 7 -22.17 5.37 -17.66
C LEU A 7 -21.38 4.59 -16.59
N TYR A 8 -21.03 3.32 -16.82
CA TYR A 8 -20.29 2.49 -15.85
C TYR A 8 -18.79 2.35 -16.12
N ALA A 9 -18.27 2.94 -17.20
CA ALA A 9 -16.86 2.85 -17.55
C ALA A 9 -16.04 3.92 -16.79
N ALA A 10 -15.42 3.55 -15.67
CA ALA A 10 -14.44 4.40 -15.00
C ALA A 10 -13.09 4.32 -15.72
N THR A 11 -12.61 5.44 -16.27
CA THR A 11 -11.27 5.54 -16.87
C THR A 11 -10.31 6.19 -15.88
N VAL A 12 -9.27 5.47 -15.47
CA VAL A 12 -8.20 5.98 -14.61
C VAL A 12 -6.97 6.26 -15.48
N ARG A 13 -6.40 7.46 -15.37
CA ARG A 13 -5.14 7.82 -16.02
C ARG A 13 -4.01 7.73 -15.01
N ILE A 14 -2.99 6.96 -15.34
CA ILE A 14 -1.78 6.77 -14.52
C ILE A 14 -0.55 7.08 -15.35
N ASP A 15 0.51 7.56 -14.69
CA ASP A 15 1.81 7.71 -15.31
C ASP A 15 2.42 6.33 -15.61
N SER A 16 3.20 6.22 -16.67
CA SER A 16 3.81 4.94 -17.09
C SER A 16 4.72 4.33 -16.01
N SER A 17 5.33 5.17 -15.16
CA SER A 17 6.15 4.71 -14.03
C SER A 17 5.35 4.03 -12.92
N GLY A 18 4.04 4.31 -12.82
CA GLY A 18 3.17 3.80 -11.75
C GLY A 18 2.36 2.56 -12.14
N GLU A 19 2.41 2.12 -13.39
CA GLU A 19 1.55 1.04 -13.90
C GLU A 19 1.73 -0.27 -13.13
N ALA A 20 2.97 -0.71 -12.90
CA ALA A 20 3.25 -1.95 -12.19
C ALA A 20 2.69 -1.93 -10.76
N ASN A 21 2.91 -0.83 -10.04
CA ASN A 21 2.41 -0.67 -8.66
C ASN A 21 0.88 -0.54 -8.63
N PHE A 22 0.27 0.05 -9.65
CA PHE A 22 -1.19 0.16 -9.76
C PHE A 22 -1.84 -1.20 -10.04
N MET A 23 -1.26 -1.99 -10.94
CA MET A 23 -1.72 -3.37 -11.17
C MET A 23 -1.59 -4.23 -9.92
N GLU A 24 -0.48 -4.09 -9.19
CA GLU A 24 -0.29 -4.73 -7.89
C GLU A 24 -1.35 -4.30 -6.87
N LEU A 25 -1.78 -3.03 -6.90
CA LEU A 25 -2.79 -2.51 -5.98
C LEU A 25 -4.15 -3.13 -6.25
N LEU A 26 -4.53 -3.25 -7.52
CA LEU A 26 -5.75 -3.94 -7.92
C LEU A 26 -5.71 -5.42 -7.51
N CYS A 27 -4.59 -6.11 -7.76
CA CYS A 27 -4.38 -7.49 -7.31
C CYS A 27 -4.53 -7.62 -5.78
N PHE A 28 -3.99 -6.66 -5.02
CA PHE A 28 -4.15 -6.62 -3.57
C PHE A 28 -5.61 -6.36 -3.16
N MET A 29 -6.34 -5.46 -3.83
CA MET A 29 -7.74 -5.19 -3.51
C MET A 29 -8.63 -6.42 -3.70
N TYR A 30 -8.42 -7.18 -4.78
CA TYR A 30 -9.22 -8.36 -5.09
C TYR A 30 -8.73 -9.64 -4.38
N GLY A 31 -7.42 -9.79 -4.16
CA GLY A 31 -6.80 -11.00 -3.63
C GLY A 31 -6.28 -10.91 -2.20
N GLY A 32 -6.20 -9.71 -1.64
CA GLY A 32 -5.74 -9.44 -0.27
C GLY A 32 -4.24 -9.72 -0.01
N LYS A 33 -3.44 -9.93 -1.07
CA LYS A 33 -2.03 -10.34 -0.96
C LYS A 33 -1.14 -9.47 -1.83
N LEU A 34 0.09 -9.25 -1.32
CA LEU A 34 1.16 -8.60 -2.07
C LEU A 34 2.06 -9.65 -2.71
N SER A 35 2.54 -9.35 -3.90
CA SER A 35 3.49 -10.12 -4.67
C SER A 35 4.81 -10.27 -3.92
N SER A 36 5.47 -11.41 -4.14
CA SER A 36 6.79 -11.66 -3.56
C SER A 36 7.85 -10.66 -4.05
N ALA A 37 7.65 -10.05 -5.21
CA ALA A 37 8.57 -9.04 -5.75
C ALA A 37 8.51 -7.76 -4.90
N THR A 38 7.31 -7.28 -4.59
CA THR A 38 7.06 -6.09 -3.78
C THR A 38 7.46 -6.29 -2.32
N THR A 39 7.13 -7.44 -1.73
CA THR A 39 7.39 -7.70 -0.29
C THR A 39 8.86 -7.88 0.06
N LYS A 40 9.73 -8.23 -0.90
CA LYS A 40 11.17 -8.45 -0.69
C LYS A 40 12.04 -7.26 -1.06
N ASN A 41 11.46 -6.21 -1.64
CA ASN A 41 12.18 -5.01 -2.02
C ASN A 41 11.65 -3.81 -1.24
N PHE A 42 12.52 -3.24 -0.39
CA PHE A 42 12.18 -2.11 0.47
C PHE A 42 11.66 -0.90 -0.32
N VAL A 43 12.32 -0.54 -1.42
CA VAL A 43 11.96 0.62 -2.24
C VAL A 43 10.63 0.38 -2.94
N ALA A 44 10.46 -0.79 -3.56
CA ALA A 44 9.20 -1.15 -4.22
C ALA A 44 8.01 -1.17 -3.23
N LEU A 45 8.26 -1.62 -2.00
CA LEU A 45 7.25 -1.63 -0.94
C LEU A 45 6.86 -0.22 -0.48
N LEU A 46 7.83 0.70 -0.40
CA LEU A 46 7.56 2.11 -0.12
C LEU A 46 6.78 2.76 -1.27
N ASP A 47 7.24 2.63 -2.52
CA ASP A 47 6.57 3.19 -3.69
C ASP A 47 5.13 2.69 -3.80
N PHE A 48 4.92 1.41 -3.51
CA PHE A 48 3.59 0.82 -3.44
C PHE A 48 2.74 1.40 -2.30
N MET A 49 3.32 1.60 -1.11
CA MET A 49 2.64 2.24 0.03
C MET A 49 2.23 3.68 -0.30
N PHE A 50 3.10 4.45 -0.96
CA PHE A 50 2.81 5.80 -1.44
C PHE A 50 1.67 5.82 -2.46
N LEU A 51 1.66 4.87 -3.39
CA LEU A 51 0.58 4.73 -4.35
C LEU A 51 -0.74 4.36 -3.65
N ALA A 52 -0.71 3.42 -2.72
CA ALA A 52 -1.88 3.02 -1.96
C ALA A 52 -2.46 4.16 -1.12
N ASP A 53 -1.61 5.02 -0.55
CA ASP A 53 -2.04 6.25 0.13
C ASP A 53 -2.70 7.23 -0.85
N LYS A 54 -2.13 7.42 -2.05
CA LYS A 54 -2.71 8.26 -3.11
C LYS A 54 -4.12 7.80 -3.53
N PHE A 55 -4.40 6.51 -3.48
CA PHE A 55 -5.72 5.92 -3.79
C PHE A 55 -6.56 5.57 -2.55
N ASP A 56 -6.14 6.02 -1.36
CA ASP A 56 -6.81 5.82 -0.06
C ASP A 56 -7.13 4.35 0.31
N VAL A 57 -6.22 3.43 -0.02
CA VAL A 57 -6.36 1.99 0.27
C VAL A 57 -5.80 1.68 1.66
N ILE A 58 -6.56 2.03 2.70
CA ILE A 58 -6.13 1.98 4.11
C ILE A 58 -5.58 0.61 4.53
N SER A 59 -6.18 -0.49 4.05
CA SER A 59 -5.76 -1.85 4.40
C SER A 59 -4.34 -2.18 3.96
N CYS A 60 -3.83 -1.54 2.90
CA CYS A 60 -2.50 -1.75 2.38
C CYS A 60 -1.41 -1.17 3.29
N VAL A 61 -1.63 0.02 3.87
CA VAL A 61 -0.64 0.73 4.70
C VAL A 61 -0.22 -0.12 5.91
N GLY A 62 -1.16 -0.81 6.54
CA GLY A 62 -0.87 -1.72 7.66
C GLY A 62 -0.03 -2.93 7.23
N VAL A 63 -0.36 -3.54 6.10
CA VAL A 63 0.37 -4.71 5.56
C VAL A 63 1.79 -4.33 5.14
N CYS A 64 1.96 -3.23 4.40
CA CYS A 64 3.27 -2.73 4.02
C CYS A 64 4.12 -2.39 5.25
N GLY A 65 3.53 -1.72 6.25
CA GLY A 65 4.17 -1.40 7.52
C GLY A 65 4.68 -2.63 8.27
N HIS A 66 3.98 -3.75 8.19
CA HIS A 66 4.43 -5.02 8.77
C HIS A 66 5.69 -5.53 8.07
N PHE A 67 5.68 -5.64 6.74
CA PHE A 67 6.86 -6.08 5.97
C PHE A 67 8.07 -5.16 6.17
N LEU A 68 7.83 -3.85 6.20
CA LEU A 68 8.81 -2.81 6.45
C LEU A 68 9.62 -3.02 7.75
N CYS A 69 9.00 -3.60 8.79
CA CYS A 69 9.70 -3.94 10.05
C CYS A 69 10.62 -5.15 9.96
N TYR A 70 10.49 -6.00 8.94
CA TYR A 70 11.37 -7.17 8.75
C TYR A 70 12.58 -6.87 7.88
N PHE A 71 12.64 -5.68 7.26
CA PHE A 71 13.83 -5.28 6.52
C PHE A 71 14.97 -4.90 7.47
N PRO A 72 16.22 -5.22 7.12
CA PRO A 72 17.37 -4.71 7.85
C PRO A 72 17.39 -3.18 7.79
N MET A 73 17.57 -2.55 8.94
CA MET A 73 17.71 -1.10 9.06
C MET A 73 19.13 -0.70 8.65
N THR A 74 19.34 -0.45 7.37
CA THR A 74 20.58 0.11 6.83
C THR A 74 20.50 1.63 6.83
N MET A 75 21.63 2.33 6.69
CA MET A 75 21.63 3.78 6.58
C MET A 75 20.77 4.27 5.40
N GLU A 76 20.83 3.57 4.27
CA GLU A 76 20.06 3.91 3.08
C GLU A 76 18.55 3.74 3.31
N SER A 77 18.12 2.63 3.93
CA SER A 77 16.70 2.44 4.23
C SER A 77 16.21 3.42 5.30
N ALA A 78 17.04 3.77 6.28
CA ALA A 78 16.71 4.77 7.30
C ALA A 78 16.47 6.17 6.70
N LEU A 79 17.29 6.59 5.71
CA LEU A 79 17.10 7.86 5.02
C LEU A 79 15.75 7.88 4.28
N ARG A 80 15.42 6.80 3.58
CA ARG A 80 14.13 6.68 2.85
C ARG A 80 12.92 6.65 3.80
N TYR A 81 13.06 6.09 5.00
CA TYR A 81 12.00 6.14 6.03
C TYR A 81 11.64 7.57 6.46
N LEU A 82 12.63 8.48 6.48
CA LEU A 82 12.41 9.88 6.84
C LEU A 82 11.64 10.65 5.76
N GLU A 83 11.64 10.16 4.51
CA GLU A 83 10.90 10.75 3.40
C GLU A 83 9.40 10.37 3.43
N ILE A 84 8.99 9.46 4.32
CA ILE A 84 7.59 9.03 4.42
C ILE A 84 6.75 10.13 5.09
N PRO A 85 5.66 10.58 4.45
CA PRO A 85 4.73 11.56 4.98
C PRO A 85 4.22 11.16 6.37
N PRO A 86 4.17 12.10 7.33
CA PRO A 86 3.77 11.81 8.69
C PRO A 86 2.38 11.19 8.83
N HIS A 87 1.42 11.55 7.96
CA HIS A 87 0.05 11.01 8.04
C HIS A 87 -0.02 9.51 7.74
N ILE A 88 0.85 9.01 6.86
CA ILE A 88 0.97 7.56 6.56
C ILE A 88 1.48 6.83 7.80
N LEU A 89 2.50 7.39 8.47
CA LEU A 89 3.05 6.83 9.71
C LEU A 89 2.04 6.88 10.87
N MET A 90 1.28 7.97 11.00
CA MET A 90 0.25 8.10 12.03
C MET A 90 -0.93 7.14 11.82
N ARG A 91 -1.35 6.93 10.56
CA ARG A 91 -2.43 5.99 10.21
C ARG A 91 -2.10 4.56 10.65
N ARG A 92 -0.82 4.15 10.55
CA ARG A 92 -0.31 2.89 11.11
C ARG A 92 -0.43 2.84 12.63
N GLY A 93 0.02 3.89 13.32
CA GLY A 93 -0.05 3.95 14.79
C GLY A 93 -1.48 3.87 15.32
N ILE A 94 -2.43 4.52 14.64
CA ILE A 94 -3.85 4.49 15.02
C ILE A 94 -4.44 3.08 14.82
N GLN A 95 -4.13 2.39 13.72
CA GLN A 95 -4.67 1.04 13.48
C GLN A 95 -4.22 0.04 14.56
N SER A 96 -2.99 0.16 15.08
CA SER A 96 -2.55 -0.64 16.23
C SER A 96 -3.29 -0.32 17.53
N LEU A 97 -3.75 0.93 17.70
CA LEU A 97 -4.50 1.37 18.88
C LEU A 97 -6.00 1.04 18.81
N VAL A 98 -6.54 0.87 17.60
CA VAL A 98 -7.94 0.49 17.35
C VAL A 98 -8.18 -1.01 17.59
N LYS A 99 -7.14 -1.85 17.56
CA LYS A 99 -7.25 -3.25 18.04
C LYS A 99 -7.55 -3.22 19.54
N ARG A 100 -8.83 -3.35 19.91
CA ARG A 100 -9.24 -3.58 21.30
C ARG A 100 -8.44 -4.77 21.87
N PRO A 101 -7.73 -4.60 23.00
CA PRO A 101 -7.23 -5.74 23.75
C PRO A 101 -8.42 -6.45 24.38
N GLY A 102 -8.89 -7.53 23.75
CA GLY A 102 -9.96 -8.36 24.31
C GLY A 102 -10.83 -9.02 23.24
N ASN A 103 -10.38 -10.15 22.71
CA ASN A 103 -11.09 -11.41 22.92
C ASN A 103 -10.15 -12.58 22.63
N SER A 104 -10.17 -13.54 23.55
CA SER A 104 -9.42 -14.80 23.59
C SER A 104 -9.64 -15.69 22.36
#